data_AF-A0A0Q5QYK4-F1
#
_entry.id   AF-A0A0Q5QYK4-F1
#
_cell.length_a   1.000
_cell.length_b   1.000
_cell.length_c   1.000
_cell.angle_alpha   90.00
_cell.angle_beta   90.00
_cell.angle_gamma   90.00
#
_symmetry.space_group_name_H-M   'P 1'
#
loop_
_entity.id
_entity.type
_entity.pdbx_description
1 polymer ?
#
loop_
_entity_poly.entity_id
_entity_poly.type
_entity_poly.pdbx_seq_one_letter_code
_entity_poly.pdbx_strand_id
1 'polypeptide(L)' 'MSLEPSSSPESGRSFVHDGKVHFRANSDLIARAEAFADREGMSLSELIRAALRRELREAA' A
#
# COMPACT_ATOMS: atom_id res chain seq x y z
N MET A 1 -38.77 -11.10 29.44
CA MET A 1 -38.11 -10.02 28.68
C MET A 1 -36.77 -10.57 28.21
N SER A 2 -36.71 -11.07 26.98
CA SER A 2 -35.49 -11.62 26.40
C SER A 2 -34.97 -10.61 25.39
N LEU A 3 -33.75 -10.13 25.61
CA LEU A 3 -33.06 -9.21 24.71
C LEU A 3 -32.50 -10.03 23.54
N GLU A 4 -32.99 -9.78 22.33
CA GLU A 4 -32.36 -10.26 21.10
C GLU A 4 -31.06 -9.49 20.84
N PRO A 5 -29.97 -10.15 20.41
CA PRO A 5 -28.77 -9.45 20.00
C PRO A 5 -29.00 -8.79 18.64
N SER A 6 -29.04 -7.45 18.64
CA SER A 6 -28.96 -6.62 17.44
C SER A 6 -27.66 -6.92 16.70
N SER A 7 -27.75 -7.71 15.63
CA SER A 7 -26.66 -7.88 14.67
C SER A 7 -26.70 -6.71 13.69
N SER A 8 -26.04 -5.62 14.05
CA SER A 8 -25.64 -4.59 13.08
C SER A 8 -24.42 -5.11 12.31
N PRO A 9 -24.41 -5.10 10.97
CA PRO A 9 -23.18 -5.35 10.24
C PRO A 9 -22.28 -4.12 10.42
N GLU A 10 -21.26 -4.22 11.27
CA GLU A 10 -20.14 -3.27 11.25
C GLU A 10 -19.50 -3.36 9.86
N SER A 11 -19.88 -2.39 9.03
CA SER A 11 -19.42 -2.20 7.67
C SER A 11 -17.90 -2.07 7.65
N GLY A 12 -17.25 -3.03 7.00
CA GLY A 12 -15.87 -3.05 6.52
C GLY A 12 -14.88 -2.09 7.17
N ARG A 13 -14.26 -2.50 8.29
CA ARG A 13 -12.96 -1.94 8.66
C ARG A 13 -11.99 -2.29 7.53
N SER A 14 -11.55 -1.30 6.74
CA SER A 14 -10.45 -1.52 5.81
C SER A 14 -9.25 -1.93 6.65
N PHE A 15 -8.83 -3.19 6.56
CA PHE A 15 -7.60 -3.64 7.20
C PHE A 15 -6.45 -2.91 6.52
N VAL A 16 -5.98 -1.83 7.15
CA VAL A 16 -4.75 -1.17 6.74
C VAL A 16 -3.62 -2.10 7.18
N HIS A 17 -3.15 -2.94 6.27
CA HIS A 17 -1.95 -3.72 6.48
C HIS A 17 -0.75 -2.79 6.36
N ASP A 18 -0.16 -2.41 7.49
CA ASP A 18 1.04 -1.57 7.61
C ASP A 18 2.34 -2.39 7.71
N GLY A 19 2.28 -3.66 7.31
CA GLY A 19 3.39 -4.60 7.35
C GLY A 19 4.61 -4.09 6.57
N LYS A 20 5.79 -4.21 7.19
CA LYS A 20 7.07 -3.95 6.51
C LYS A 20 7.40 -5.12 5.59
N VAL A 21 7.67 -4.82 4.32
CA VAL A 21 8.13 -5.80 3.33
C VAL A 21 9.61 -5.52 3.04
N HIS A 22 10.44 -6.54 3.17
CA HIS A 22 11.85 -6.48 2.82
C HIS A 22 12.08 -7.29 1.54
N PHE A 23 12.70 -6.67 0.54
CA PHE A 23 13.09 -7.34 -0.71
C PHE A 23 14.46 -6.83 -1.15
N ARG A 24 15.10 -7.57 -2.05
CA ARG A 24 16.38 -7.18 -2.65
C ARG A 24 16.11 -6.54 -4.01
N ALA A 25 16.78 -5.44 -4.27
CA ALA A 25 16.80 -4.78 -5.57
C ALA A 25 18.25 -4.45 -5.94
N ASN A 26 18.52 -4.33 -7.24
CA ASN A 26 19.80 -3.82 -7.73
C ASN A 26 19.98 -2.37 -7.26
N SER A 27 21.19 -2.00 -6.81
CA SER A 27 21.55 -0.64 -6.41
C SER A 27 21.24 0.41 -7.47
N ASP A 28 21.45 0.08 -8.76
CA ASP A 28 21.16 1.00 -9.87
C ASP A 28 19.67 1.29 -10.00
N LEU A 29 18.83 0.29 -9.72
CA LEU A 29 17.38 0.46 -9.71
C LEU A 29 16.94 1.35 -8.56
N ILE A 30 17.53 1.15 -7.37
CA ILE A 30 17.25 1.97 -6.19
C ILE A 30 17.62 3.43 -6.47
N ALA A 31 18.82 3.69 -6.98
CA ALA A 31 19.28 5.05 -7.27
C ALA A 31 18.39 5.77 -8.31
N ARG A 32 17.94 5.06 -9.35
CA ARG A 32 17.01 5.61 -10.34
C ARG A 32 15.63 5.91 -9.74
N ALA A 33 15.15 5.04 -8.86
CA ALA A 33 13.87 5.23 -8.17
C ALA A 33 13.92 6.42 -7.21
N GLU A 34 15.01 6.60 -6.47
CA GLU A 34 15.25 7.76 -5.60
C GLU A 34 15.25 9.07 -6.40
N ALA A 35 16.05 9.14 -7.47
CA ALA A 35 16.09 10.32 -8.33
C ALA A 35 14.73 10.63 -8.99
N PHE A 36 13.93 9.61 -9.28
CA PHE A 36 12.56 9.80 -9.76
C PHE A 36 11.66 10.34 -8.65
N ALA A 37 11.69 9.75 -7.46
CA ALA A 37 10.89 10.17 -6.31
C ALA A 37 11.17 11.64 -5.94
N ASP A 38 12.45 12.04 -5.93
CA ASP A 38 12.86 13.41 -5.64
C ASP A 38 12.29 14.42 -6.64
N ARG A 39 12.30 14.09 -7.94
CA ARG A 39 11.74 14.96 -8.99
C ARG A 39 10.22 15.13 -8.87
N GLU A 40 9.53 14.11 -8.38
CA GLU A 40 8.08 14.12 -8.16
C GLU A 40 7.68 14.68 -6.77
N GLY A 41 8.66 15.04 -5.93
CA GLY A 41 8.41 15.50 -4.56
C GLY A 41 7.84 14.43 -3.65
N MET A 42 8.19 13.16 -3.88
CA MET A 42 7.70 11.99 -3.13
C MET A 42 8.84 11.30 -2.39
N SER A 43 8.52 10.57 -1.32
CA SER A 43 9.45 9.59 -0.75
C SER A 43 9.54 8.33 -1.64
N LEU A 44 10.66 7.61 -1.54
CA LEU A 44 10.83 6.31 -2.20
C LEU A 44 9.71 5.31 -1.83
N SER A 45 9.25 5.33 -0.57
CA SER A 45 8.16 4.46 -0.11
C SER A 45 6.83 4.80 -0.77
N GLU A 46 6.52 6.08 -0.97
CA GLU A 46 5.31 6.52 -1.67
C GLU A 46 5.36 6.14 -3.15
N LEU A 47 6.52 6.33 -3.79
CA LEU A 47 6.75 5.91 -5.17
C LEU A 47 6.49 4.41 -5.34
N ILE A 48 7.08 3.57 -4.47
CA ILE A 48 6.91 2.12 -4.53
C ILE A 48 5.45 1.72 -4.34
N ARG A 49 4.74 2.33 -3.37
CA ARG A 49 3.31 2.08 -3.17
C ARG A 49 2.48 2.49 -4.40
N ALA A 50 2.79 3.62 -5.01
CA ALA A 50 2.09 4.11 -6.19
C ALA A 50 2.30 3.17 -7.40
N ALA A 51 3.54 2.74 -7.63
CA ALA A 51 3.88 1.77 -8.65
C ALA A 51 3.15 0.44 -8.42
N LEU A 52 3.23 -0.13 -7.21
CA LEU A 52 2.56 -1.39 -6.89
C LEU A 52 1.04 -1.31 -7.09
N ARG A 53 0.41 -0.20 -6.68
CA ARG A 53 -1.03 0.01 -6.92
C ARG A 53 -1.38 0.11 -8.40
N ARG A 54 -0.48 0.64 -9.24
CA ARG A 54 -0.70 0.68 -10.70
C ARG A 54 -0.66 -0.72 -11.28
N GLU A 55 0.38 -1.48 -11.00
CA GLU A 55 0.53 -2.85 -11.52
C GLU A 55 -0.63 -3.75 -11.09
N LEU A 56 -1.08 -3.65 -9.83
CA LEU A 56 -2.23 -4.43 -9.33
C LEU A 56 -3.56 -4.06 -9.99
N ARG A 57 -3.74 -2.80 -10.44
CA ARG A 57 -4.93 -2.40 -11.20
C ARG A 57 -4.93 -2.93 -12.64
N GLU A 58 -3.75 -3.09 -13.23
CA GLU A 58 -3.61 -3.61 -14.59
C GLU A 58 -3.72 -5.14 -14.64
N ALA A 59 -3.38 -5.82 -13.53
CA ALA A 59 -3.45 -7.28 -13.41
C ALA A 59 -4.84 -7.82 -13.01
N ALA A 60 -5.78 -6.95 -12.60
CA ALA A 60 -7.12 -7.31 -12.14
C ALA A 60 -8.18 -7.08 -13.22
#